data_AF-A0AA40VUT2-F1
#
_entry.id   AF-A0AA40VUT2-F1
#
_cell.length_a   1.000
_cell.length_b   1.000
_cell.length_c   1.000
_cell.angle_alpha   90.00
_cell.angle_beta   90.00
_cell.angle_gamma   90.00
#
_symmetry.space_group_name_H-M   'P 1'
#
loop_
_entity.id
_entity.type
_entity.pdbx_description
1 polymer ?
#
loop_
_entity_poly.entity_id
_entity_poly.type
_entity_poly.pdbx_seq_one_letter_code
_entity_poly.pdbx_strand_id
1 'polypeptide(L)' 'MDETSEIILTDNVTAQDLAEVIEELEQYRERLVRETTEVAKRAKVMRVSLMGQLEPELAKIDSALEELRNQQASLMVSN' A
#
# COMPACT_ATOMS: atom_id res chain seq x y z
N MET A 1 -3.69 1.85 34.81
CA MET A 1 -4.73 1.96 33.77
C MET A 1 -4.03 2.57 32.58
N ASP A 2 -3.98 1.80 31.50
CA ASP A 2 -3.24 1.99 30.25
C ASP A 2 -2.78 3.41 29.93
N GLU A 3 -1.45 3.57 29.92
CA GLU A 3 -0.70 4.61 29.23
C GLU A 3 -0.95 4.50 27.73
N THR A 4 -2.13 4.94 27.32
CA THR A 4 -2.47 5.10 25.91
C THR A 4 -1.68 6.27 25.37
N SER A 5 -0.64 5.91 24.62
CA SER A 5 -0.27 6.61 23.40
C SER A 5 0.48 7.93 23.59
N GLU A 6 1.58 7.90 24.37
CA GLU A 6 2.77 8.71 24.04
C GLU A 6 3.55 8.03 22.90
N ILE A 7 2.92 7.83 21.74
CA ILE A 7 3.61 7.39 20.51
C ILE A 7 3.32 8.42 19.43
N ILE A 8 3.67 9.67 19.70
CA ILE A 8 4.06 10.61 18.64
C ILE A 8 5.40 11.19 19.10
N LEU A 9 6.36 10.29 19.32
CA LEU A 9 7.76 10.67 19.21
C LEU A 9 8.03 10.74 17.71
N THR A 10 8.59 11.86 17.31
CA THR A 10 9.09 12.16 15.96
C THR A 10 10.24 11.20 15.63
N ASP A 11 9.92 9.92 15.51
CA ASP A 11 10.89 8.88 15.23
C ASP A 11 11.42 9.12 13.82
N ASN A 12 12.75 9.09 13.72
CA ASN A 12 13.44 9.09 12.44
C ASN A 12 12.88 7.91 11.65
N VAL A 13 12.03 8.19 10.66
CA VAL A 13 11.49 7.18 9.76
C VAL A 13 12.67 6.37 9.24
N THR A 14 12.75 5.11 9.64
CA THR A 14 13.86 4.23 9.26
C THR A 14 13.54 3.54 7.94
N ALA A 15 14.58 3.00 7.29
CA ALA A 15 14.38 2.14 6.12
C ALA A 15 13.52 0.90 6.43
N GLN A 16 13.45 0.49 7.69
CA GLN A 16 12.67 -0.67 8.14
C GLN A 16 11.18 -0.31 8.32
N ASP A 17 10.89 0.89 8.86
CA ASP A 17 9.51 1.39 8.92
C ASP A 17 8.92 1.56 7.52
N LEU A 18 9.71 2.08 6.58
CA LEU A 18 9.27 2.15 5.17
C LEU A 18 9.09 0.76 4.55
N ALA A 19 9.90 -0.24 4.94
CA ALA A 19 9.74 -1.61 4.45
C ALA A 19 8.39 -2.19 4.84
N GLU A 20 8.00 -2.00 6.10
CA GLU A 20 6.72 -2.48 6.64
C GLU A 20 5.54 -1.80 5.93
N VAL A 21 5.59 -0.47 5.77
CA VAL A 21 4.56 0.28 5.05
C VAL A 21 4.46 -0.15 3.57
N ILE A 22 5.60 -0.38 2.91
CA ILE A 22 5.63 -0.91 1.53
C ILE A 22 4.95 -2.27 1.47
N GLU A 23 5.28 -3.19 2.38
CA GLU A 23 4.70 -4.53 2.42
C GLU A 23 3.17 -4.47 2.66
N GLU A 24 2.72 -3.67 3.62
CA GLU A 24 1.29 -3.49 3.89
C GLU A 24 0.54 -2.95 2.66
N LEU A 25 1.14 -1.98 1.97
CA LEU A 25 0.54 -1.34 0.81
C LEU A 25 0.49 -2.29 -0.40
N GLU A 26 1.49 -3.16 -0.57
CA GLU A 26 1.48 -4.26 -1.55
C GLU A 26 0.37 -5.29 -1.25
N GLN A 27 0.26 -5.73 0.01
CA GLN A 27 -0.80 -6.64 0.42
C GLN A 27 -2.19 -6.03 0.21
N TYR A 28 -2.33 -4.73 0.50
CA TYR A 28 -3.56 -4.00 0.25
C TYR A 28 -3.92 -3.99 -1.25
N ARG A 29 -2.95 -3.71 -2.12
CA ARG A 29 -3.11 -3.74 -3.57
C ARG A 29 -3.59 -5.11 -4.06
N GLU A 30 -2.96 -6.19 -3.60
CA GLU A 30 -3.35 -7.55 -3.96
C GLU A 30 -4.77 -7.88 -3.50
N ARG A 31 -5.10 -7.52 -2.24
CA ARG A 31 -6.44 -7.70 -1.69
C ARG A 31 -7.48 -6.97 -2.53
N LEU A 32 -7.21 -5.73 -2.91
CA LEU A 32 -8.12 -4.91 -3.73
C LEU A 32 -8.40 -5.56 -5.10
N VAL A 33 -7.36 -6.08 -5.76
CA VAL A 33 -7.51 -6.82 -7.04
C VAL A 33 -8.32 -8.11 -6.84
N ARG A 34 -8.02 -8.87 -5.78
CA ARG A 34 -8.72 -10.12 -5.46
C ARG A 34 -10.20 -9.86 -5.16
N GLU A 35 -10.49 -8.91 -4.28
CA GLU A 35 -11.86 -8.52 -3.91
C GLU A 35 -12.64 -8.07 -5.14
N THR A 36 -12.04 -7.21 -5.97
CA THR A 36 -12.70 -6.74 -7.20
C THR A 36 -12.94 -7.87 -8.19
N THR A 37 -12.03 -8.85 -8.28
CA THR A 37 -12.23 -10.05 -9.10
C THR A 37 -13.37 -10.93 -8.58
N GLU A 38 -13.45 -11.10 -7.26
CA GLU A 38 -14.54 -11.84 -6.61
C GLU A 38 -15.88 -11.13 -6.74
N VAL A 39 -15.91 -9.79 -6.60
CA VAL A 39 -17.11 -8.98 -6.86
C VAL A 39 -17.55 -9.12 -8.31
N ALA A 40 -16.62 -9.03 -9.27
CA ALA A 40 -16.93 -9.21 -10.69
C ALA A 40 -17.58 -10.58 -10.96
N LYS A 41 -17.02 -11.64 -10.36
CA LYS A 41 -17.52 -13.01 -10.45
C LYS A 41 -18.93 -13.14 -9.84
N ARG A 42 -19.15 -12.59 -8.64
CA ARG A 42 -20.45 -12.63 -7.94
C ARG A 42 -21.52 -11.84 -8.67
N ALA A 43 -21.17 -10.67 -9.18
CA ALA A 43 -22.06 -9.79 -9.94
C ALA A 43 -22.25 -10.25 -11.41
N LYS A 44 -21.52 -11.30 -11.85
CA LYS A 44 -21.53 -11.81 -13.23
C LYS A 44 -21.22 -10.74 -14.29
N VAL A 45 -20.40 -9.77 -13.91
CA VAL A 45 -19.93 -8.70 -14.81
C VAL A 45 -18.54 -9.04 -15.33
N MET A 46 -18.18 -8.47 -16.48
CA MET A 46 -16.85 -8.66 -17.03
C MET A 46 -15.80 -8.02 -16.12
N ARG A 47 -14.80 -8.81 -15.73
CA ARG A 47 -13.65 -8.36 -14.91
C ARG A 47 -13.02 -7.07 -15.45
N VAL A 48 -12.88 -6.96 -16.77
CA VAL A 48 -12.29 -5.79 -17.44
C VAL A 48 -13.03 -4.49 -17.08
N SER A 49 -14.36 -4.54 -16.96
CA SER A 49 -15.15 -3.35 -16.62
C SER A 49 -14.91 -2.85 -15.20
N LEU A 50 -14.77 -3.76 -14.23
CA LEU A 50 -14.48 -3.40 -12.84
C LEU A 50 -13.00 -3.04 -12.66
N MET A 51 -12.10 -3.77 -13.34
CA MET A 51 -10.67 -3.44 -13.32
C MET A 51 -10.39 -2.06 -13.90
N GLY A 52 -11.10 -1.62 -14.95
CA GLY A 52 -10.93 -0.27 -15.48
C GLY A 52 -11.36 0.84 -14.50
N GLN A 53 -12.26 0.54 -13.56
CA GLN A 53 -12.61 1.47 -12.47
C GLN A 53 -11.57 1.45 -11.35
N LEU A 54 -10.94 0.30 -11.13
CA LEU A 54 -9.90 0.08 -10.11
C LEU A 54 -8.52 0.59 -10.54
N GLU A 55 -8.24 0.57 -11.85
CA GLU A 55 -6.97 0.98 -12.46
C GLU A 55 -6.43 2.34 -11.96
N PRO A 56 -7.23 3.43 -11.86
CA PRO A 56 -6.72 4.69 -11.32
C PRO A 56 -6.33 4.61 -9.84
N GLU A 57 -6.95 3.74 -9.05
CA GLU A 57 -6.60 3.54 -7.65
C GLU A 57 -5.34 2.69 -7.51
N LEU A 58 -5.23 1.61 -8.30
CA LEU A 58 -4.00 0.81 -8.39
C LEU A 58 -2.81 1.66 -8.85
N ALA A 59 -3.02 2.55 -9.82
CA ALA A 59 -1.97 3.44 -10.31
C ALA A 59 -1.46 4.39 -9.20
N LYS A 60 -2.35 4.92 -8.35
CA LYS A 60 -1.96 5.73 -7.19
C LYS A 60 -1.15 4.93 -6.18
N ILE A 61 -1.59 3.70 -5.90
CA ILE A 61 -0.88 2.79 -5.00
C ILE A 61 0.51 2.46 -5.57
N ASP A 62 0.60 2.18 -6.87
CA ASP A 62 1.85 1.88 -7.56
C ASP A 62 2.81 3.07 -7.53
N SER A 63 2.33 4.30 -7.76
CA SER A 63 3.15 5.51 -7.62
C SER A 63 3.61 5.73 -6.18
N ALA A 64 2.73 5.53 -5.18
CA ALA A 64 3.11 5.65 -3.78
C ALA A 64 4.16 4.59 -3.37
N LEU A 65 4.02 3.35 -3.84
CA LEU A 65 5.01 2.29 -3.63
C LEU A 65 6.36 2.66 -4.23
N GLU A 66 6.39 3.25 -5.42
CA GLU A 66 7.62 3.71 -6.06
C GLU A 66 8.29 4.83 -5.26
N GLU A 67 7.51 5.82 -4.80
CA GLU A 67 8.02 6.90 -3.94
C GLU A 67 8.58 6.37 -2.62
N LEU A 68 7.87 5.47 -1.95
CA LEU A 68 8.31 4.87 -0.68
C LEU A 68 9.59 4.04 -0.86
N ARG A 69 9.68 3.26 -1.95
CA ARG A 69 10.89 2.49 -2.28
C ARG A 69 12.07 3.41 -2.58
N ASN A 70 11.84 4.53 -3.27
CA ASN A 70 12.88 5.53 -3.52
C ASN A 70 13.37 6.19 -2.22
N GLN A 71 12.44 6.52 -1.31
CA GLN A 71 12.78 7.04 0.02
C GLN A 71 13.57 6.01 0.84
N GLN A 72 13.13 4.75 0.85
CA GLN A 72 13.82 3.65 1.52
C GLN A 72 15.24 3.47 0.98
N ALA A 73 15.41 3.45 -0.34
CA ALA A 73 16.72 3.35 -0.97
C ALA A 73 17.62 4.55 -0.59
N SER A 74 17.07 5.77 -0.56
CA SER A 74 17.81 6.96 -0.12
C SER A 74 18.27 6.85 1.34
N LEU A 75 17.42 6.32 2.22
CA LEU A 75 17.79 6.11 3.63
C LEU A 75 18.84 5.01 3.80
N MET A 76 18.79 3.94 3.00
CA MET A 76 19.79 2.87 3.01
C MET A 76 21.15 3.30 2.44
N VAL A 77 21.19 4.26 1.52
CA VAL A 77 22.43 4.79 0.93
C VAL A 77 23.07 5.86 1.82
N SER A 78 22.26 6.57 2.61
CA SER A 78 22.70 7.69 3.46
C SER A 78 23.14 7.26 4.86
N ASN A 79 23.08 5.97 5.17
CA ASN A 79 23.38 5.37 6.48
C ASN A 79 24.50 4.33 6.37
#